data_AF-A0A954M8A4-F1
#
_entry.id   AF-A0A954M8A4-F1
#
_cell.length_a   1.000
_cell.length_b   1.000
_cell.length_c   1.000
_cell.angle_alpha   90.00
_cell.angle_beta   90.00
_cell.angle_gamma   90.00
#
_symmetry.space_group_name_H-M   'P 1'
#
loop_
_entity.id
_entity.type
_entity.pdbx_description
1 polymer ?
#
loop_
_entity_poly.entity_id
_entity_poly.type
_entity_poly.pdbx_seq_one_letter_code
_entity_poly.pdbx_strand_id
1 'polypeptide(L)'
;EGELAGSGGICIREHIVMHIALPYYRWDWEHVLAHEFAHMALAGLPLPLWLEEGVVQVITNGLVPRAEDSRERLRRLTETRQYWRDGPLPDFWSGDAFSDVESQEHAYRLSEVLATTLLNDHPREFKRFFATASYEDHGESAAAETFGKSLNQLAAMFVGDRKPMS
;
A
#
# COMPACT_ATOMS: atom_id res chain seq x y z
N GLU A 1 -16.89 16.56 -15.14
CA GLU A 1 -17.44 15.56 -14.23
C GLU A 1 -16.44 14.42 -14.20
N GLY A 2 -15.70 14.32 -13.09
CA GLY A 2 -14.65 13.33 -12.89
C GLY A 2 -14.66 13.01 -11.40
N GLU A 3 -15.13 11.81 -11.09
CA GLU A 3 -15.19 11.24 -9.75
C GLU A 3 -13.76 11.08 -9.22
N LEU A 4 -13.29 12.11 -8.52
CA LEU A 4 -12.11 11.99 -7.69
C LEU A 4 -12.53 11.23 -6.44
N ALA A 5 -12.33 9.91 -6.45
CA ALA A 5 -12.25 9.12 -5.23
C ALA A 5 -11.30 9.86 -4.26
N GLY A 6 -11.76 10.11 -3.03
CA GLY A 6 -11.32 11.20 -2.16
C GLY A 6 -9.84 11.19 -1.76
N SER A 7 -8.96 11.58 -2.68
CA SER A 7 -7.57 11.90 -2.41
C SER A 7 -7.51 13.14 -1.49
N GLY A 8 -6.78 13.01 -0.38
CA GLY A 8 -6.56 14.11 0.59
C GLY A 8 -5.59 15.18 0.14
N GLY A 9 -4.93 14.95 -0.99
CA GLY A 9 -3.95 15.78 -1.65
C GLY A 9 -3.47 15.07 -2.91
N ILE A 10 -3.23 15.83 -3.98
CA ILE A 10 -2.77 15.29 -5.27
C ILE A 10 -1.31 15.67 -5.44
N CYS A 11 -0.45 14.68 -5.70
CA CYS A 11 0.92 14.89 -6.17
C CYS A 11 0.94 15.05 -7.69
N ILE A 12 1.21 16.26 -8.17
CA ILE A 12 1.42 16.52 -9.60
C ILE A 12 2.92 16.39 -9.89
N ARG A 13 3.32 15.30 -10.54
CA ARG A 13 4.71 15.04 -10.94
C ARG A 13 5.02 15.71 -12.29
N GLU A 14 5.14 17.04 -12.32
CA GLU A 14 5.76 17.75 -13.45
C GLU A 14 7.09 18.37 -13.00
N HIS A 15 8.20 17.73 -13.41
CA HIS A 15 9.59 18.12 -13.11
C HIS A 15 9.96 18.18 -11.60
N ILE A 16 11.18 18.63 -11.29
CA ILE A 16 11.96 18.54 -10.02
C ILE A 16 11.25 19.15 -8.77
N VAL A 17 10.00 19.61 -8.88
CA VAL A 17 9.29 20.33 -7.81
C VAL A 17 7.97 19.63 -7.48
N MET A 18 7.84 19.20 -6.23
CA MET A 18 6.58 18.68 -5.69
C MET A 18 5.61 19.82 -5.41
N HIS A 19 4.38 19.68 -5.92
CA HIS A 19 3.24 20.51 -5.55
C HIS A 19 2.27 19.67 -4.72
N ILE A 20 2.09 20.04 -3.45
CA ILE A 20 1.09 19.44 -2.58
C ILE A 20 -0.06 20.44 -2.42
N ALA A 21 -1.24 20.08 -2.94
CA ALA A 21 -2.46 20.83 -2.69
C ALA A 21 -3.20 20.23 -1.50
N LEU A 22 -3.43 21.04 -0.46
CA LEU A 22 -4.14 20.63 0.76
C LEU A 22 -5.45 21.41 0.90
N PRO A 23 -6.58 20.76 1.18
CA PRO A 23 -7.81 21.46 1.50
C PRO A 23 -7.67 22.19 2.84
N TYR A 24 -8.02 23.49 2.86
CA TYR A 24 -7.85 24.41 3.99
C TYR A 24 -8.47 23.92 5.33
N TYR A 25 -9.46 23.03 5.27
CA TYR A 25 -10.21 22.54 6.44
C TYR A 25 -9.80 21.14 6.93
N ARG A 26 -8.73 20.54 6.40
CA ARG A 26 -8.25 19.24 6.88
C ARG A 26 -7.27 19.38 8.03
N TRP A 27 -7.65 18.78 9.16
CA TRP A 27 -6.88 18.80 10.41
C TRP A 27 -5.71 17.81 10.40
N ASP A 28 -5.59 16.96 9.38
CA ASP A 28 -4.56 15.93 9.23
C ASP A 28 -3.48 16.29 8.19
N TRP A 29 -3.29 17.59 7.93
CA TRP A 29 -2.34 18.08 6.92
C TRP A 29 -0.90 17.60 7.15
N GLU A 30 -0.44 17.45 8.39
CA GLU A 30 0.90 16.91 8.70
C GLU A 30 1.06 15.47 8.18
N HIS A 31 0.01 14.66 8.31
CA HIS A 31 0.01 13.28 7.83
C HIS A 31 -0.01 13.25 6.31
N VAL A 32 -0.80 14.10 5.65
CA VAL A 32 -0.80 14.21 4.19
C VAL A 32 0.57 14.66 3.68
N LEU A 33 1.18 15.68 4.29
CA LEU A 33 2.54 16.12 3.92
C LEU A 33 3.57 14.99 4.09
N ALA A 34 3.54 14.26 5.20
CA ALA A 34 4.46 13.15 5.43
C ALA A 34 4.28 12.02 4.40
N HIS A 35 3.03 11.75 3.99
CA HIS A 35 2.69 10.80 2.95
C HIS A 35 3.29 11.20 1.59
N GLU A 36 3.10 12.45 1.18
CA GLU A 36 3.67 12.95 -0.08
C GLU A 36 5.20 12.99 -0.03
N PHE A 37 5.80 13.39 1.09
CA PHE A 37 7.26 13.35 1.24
C PHE A 37 7.82 11.93 1.12
N ALA A 38 7.10 10.92 1.61
CA ALA A 38 7.51 9.53 1.44
C ALA A 38 7.47 9.13 -0.05
N HIS A 39 6.44 9.52 -0.81
CA HIS A 39 6.44 9.33 -2.27
C HIS A 39 7.63 10.00 -2.96
N MET A 40 8.03 11.21 -2.54
CA MET A 40 9.24 11.85 -3.09
C MET A 40 10.48 11.01 -2.86
N ALA A 41 10.62 10.45 -1.65
CA ALA A 41 11.79 9.65 -1.30
C ALA A 41 11.87 8.35 -2.12
N LEU A 42 10.74 7.85 -2.61
CA LEU A 42 10.65 6.67 -3.46
C LEU A 42 10.62 6.98 -4.96
N ALA A 43 10.54 8.26 -5.34
CA ALA A 43 10.39 8.68 -6.71
C ALA A 43 11.54 8.18 -7.60
N GLY A 44 11.19 7.56 -8.73
CA GLY A 44 12.15 7.03 -9.70
C GLY A 44 12.60 5.60 -9.43
N LEU A 45 12.16 4.97 -8.33
CA LEU A 45 12.31 3.53 -8.15
C LEU A 45 11.24 2.78 -8.97
N PRO A 46 11.56 1.64 -9.59
CA PRO A 46 10.62 0.86 -10.39
C PRO A 46 9.69 0.01 -9.52
N LEU A 47 9.20 0.53 -8.40
CA LEU A 47 8.42 -0.25 -7.45
C LEU A 47 7.02 -0.58 -8.00
N PRO A 48 6.49 -1.80 -7.75
CA PRO A 48 5.06 -2.05 -7.85
C PRO A 48 4.26 -1.09 -6.98
N LEU A 49 3.10 -0.63 -7.46
CA LEU A 49 2.27 0.35 -6.74
C LEU A 49 1.95 -0.10 -5.31
N TRP A 50 1.56 -1.36 -5.11
CA TRP A 50 1.24 -1.88 -3.77
C TRP A 50 2.42 -1.78 -2.79
N LEU A 51 3.65 -1.94 -3.29
CA LEU A 51 4.84 -1.88 -2.46
C LEU A 51 5.23 -0.42 -2.16
N GLU A 52 5.14 0.47 -3.15
CA GLU A 52 5.31 1.92 -2.96
C GLU A 52 4.35 2.42 -1.88
N GLU A 53 3.05 2.17 -2.04
CA GLU A 53 2.02 2.60 -1.11
C GLU A 53 2.19 1.99 0.29
N GLY A 54 2.53 0.70 0.36
CA GLY A 54 2.79 0.04 1.64
C GLY A 54 3.94 0.68 2.41
N VAL A 55 5.06 0.96 1.73
CA VAL A 55 6.22 1.62 2.35
C VAL A 55 5.93 3.07 2.70
N VAL A 56 5.19 3.79 1.84
CA VAL A 56 4.74 5.14 2.13
C VAL A 56 3.89 5.17 3.41
N GLN A 57 2.93 4.27 3.57
CA GLN A 57 2.13 4.17 4.79
C GLN A 57 2.99 3.88 6.02
N VAL A 58 3.96 2.95 5.91
CA VAL A 58 4.90 2.64 7.01
C VAL A 58 5.71 3.88 7.42
N ILE A 59 6.30 4.59 6.47
CA ILE A 59 7.09 5.81 6.74
C ILE A 59 6.18 6.88 7.37
N THR A 60 5.01 7.10 6.78
CA THR A 60 4.05 8.12 7.23
C THR A 60 3.61 7.86 8.66
N ASN A 61 3.20 6.62 8.97
CA ASN A 61 2.77 6.23 10.31
C ASN A 61 3.90 6.23 11.35
N GLY A 62 5.15 6.06 10.91
CA GLY A 62 6.34 6.22 11.75
C GLY A 62 6.66 7.68 12.09
N LEU A 63 6.39 8.61 11.16
CA LEU A 63 6.65 10.05 11.33
C LEU A 63 5.51 10.79 12.01
N VAL A 64 4.27 10.52 11.58
CA VAL A 64 3.04 11.17 12.06
C VAL A 64 2.00 10.09 12.37
N PRO A 65 2.10 9.42 13.53
CA PRO A 65 1.18 8.37 13.92
C PRO A 65 -0.25 8.91 14.02
N ARG A 66 -1.21 8.24 13.38
CA ARG A 66 -2.63 8.52 13.57
C ARG A 66 -3.14 7.81 14.83
N ALA A 67 -3.81 8.56 15.70
CA ALA A 67 -4.56 7.98 16.80
C ALA A 67 -5.80 7.27 16.22
N GLU A 68 -5.74 5.94 16.14
CA GLU A 68 -6.85 5.10 15.73
C GLU A 68 -7.34 4.28 16.93
N ASP A 69 -8.66 4.24 17.14
CA ASP A 69 -9.26 3.34 18.12
C ASP A 69 -8.94 1.89 17.77
N SER A 70 -8.50 1.11 18.76
CA SER A 70 -8.03 -0.26 18.53
C SER A 70 -9.13 -1.20 18.05
N ARG A 71 -10.38 -0.98 18.45
CA ARG A 71 -11.52 -1.80 17.98
C ARG A 71 -11.86 -1.47 16.54
N GLU A 72 -11.86 -0.19 16.20
CA GLU A 72 -12.08 0.26 14.84
C GLU A 72 -11.00 -0.24 13.89
N ARG A 73 -9.73 -0.20 14.32
CA ARG A 73 -8.61 -0.78 13.57
C ARG A 73 -8.80 -2.27 13.30
N LEU A 74 -9.17 -3.04 14.33
CA LEU A 74 -9.43 -4.48 14.18
C LEU A 74 -10.62 -4.77 13.27
N ARG A 75 -11.69 -3.95 13.33
CA ARG A 75 -12.85 -4.05 12.45
C ARG A 75 -12.44 -3.88 10.99
N ARG A 76 -11.73 -2.80 10.66
CA ARG A 76 -11.28 -2.50 9.29
C ARG A 76 -10.29 -3.52 8.74
N LEU A 77 -9.42 -4.06 9.60
CA LEU A 77 -8.53 -5.17 9.22
C LEU A 77 -9.32 -6.44 8.89
N THR A 78 -10.37 -6.73 9.67
CA THR A 78 -11.24 -7.90 9.43
C THR A 78 -12.01 -7.75 8.12
N GLU A 79 -12.55 -6.56 7.85
CA GLU A 79 -13.24 -6.23 6.60
C GLU A 79 -12.33 -6.33 5.39
N THR A 80 -11.12 -5.75 5.46
CA THR A 80 -10.09 -5.86 4.42
C THR A 80 -9.71 -7.31 4.17
N ARG A 81 -9.52 -8.09 5.22
CA ARG A 81 -9.21 -9.52 5.11
C ARG A 81 -10.32 -10.29 4.41
N GLN A 82 -11.57 -9.99 4.71
CA GLN A 82 -12.73 -10.61 4.05
C GLN A 82 -12.84 -10.18 2.59
N TYR A 83 -12.69 -8.89 2.31
CA TYR A 83 -12.71 -8.31 0.96
C TYR A 83 -11.72 -9.06 0.04
N TRP A 84 -10.47 -9.20 0.45
CA TRP A 84 -9.45 -9.88 -0.36
C TRP A 84 -9.56 -11.41 -0.39
N ARG A 85 -10.24 -12.00 0.61
CA ARG A 85 -10.53 -13.44 0.60
C ARG A 85 -11.51 -13.79 -0.50
N ASP A 86 -12.53 -12.95 -0.68
CA ASP A 86 -13.63 -13.16 -1.61
C ASP A 86 -13.41 -12.46 -2.96
N GLY A 87 -12.56 -11.43 -3.00
CA GLY A 87 -12.32 -10.55 -4.15
C GLY A 87 -11.10 -10.88 -5.03
N PRO A 88 -10.89 -10.10 -6.10
CA PRO A 88 -9.84 -10.33 -7.09
C PRO A 88 -8.47 -9.80 -6.62
N LEU A 89 -7.69 -10.66 -5.98
CA LEU A 89 -6.31 -10.32 -5.60
C LEU A 89 -5.38 -9.88 -6.76
N PRO A 90 -5.55 -10.34 -8.02
CA PRO A 90 -4.77 -9.80 -9.15
C PRO A 90 -4.87 -8.28 -9.29
N ASP A 91 -6.04 -7.70 -9.06
CA ASP A 91 -6.30 -6.25 -9.20
C ASP A 91 -5.55 -5.44 -8.12
N PHE A 92 -5.26 -6.07 -6.97
CA PHE A 92 -4.38 -5.51 -5.96
C PHE A 92 -2.92 -5.46 -6.44
N TRP A 93 -2.45 -6.53 -7.08
CA TRP A 93 -1.07 -6.62 -7.57
C TRP A 93 -0.81 -5.71 -8.77
N SER A 94 -1.75 -5.62 -9.71
CA SER A 94 -1.66 -4.71 -10.87
C SER A 94 -1.75 -3.23 -10.49
N GLY A 95 -2.34 -2.94 -9.33
CA GLY A 95 -2.58 -1.57 -8.88
C GLY A 95 -3.95 -1.01 -9.27
N ASP A 96 -4.77 -1.75 -10.02
CA ASP A 96 -6.10 -1.31 -10.45
C ASP A 96 -7.00 -1.01 -9.24
N ALA A 97 -6.88 -1.79 -8.17
CA ALA A 97 -7.64 -1.63 -6.93
C ALA A 97 -7.36 -0.31 -6.18
N PHE A 98 -6.30 0.43 -6.51
CA PHE A 98 -5.99 1.70 -5.86
C PHE A 98 -6.78 2.87 -6.46
N SER A 99 -7.39 2.66 -7.62
CA SER A 99 -8.17 3.69 -8.33
C SER A 99 -9.68 3.50 -8.20
N ASP A 100 -10.14 2.34 -7.76
CA ASP A 100 -11.55 2.01 -7.61
C ASP A 100 -12.09 2.33 -6.21
N VAL A 101 -13.26 2.97 -6.15
CA VAL A 101 -13.82 3.52 -4.89
C VAL A 101 -14.07 2.45 -3.83
N GLU A 102 -14.51 1.26 -4.24
CA GLU A 102 -14.86 0.19 -3.31
C GLU A 102 -13.61 -0.56 -2.78
N SER A 103 -12.61 -0.74 -3.63
CA SER A 103 -11.39 -1.49 -3.32
C SER A 103 -10.27 -0.63 -2.73
N GLN A 104 -10.28 0.68 -2.97
CA GLN A 104 -9.16 1.58 -2.64
C GLN A 104 -8.74 1.53 -1.18
N GLU A 105 -9.68 1.65 -0.22
CA GLU A 105 -9.32 1.59 1.20
C GLU A 105 -8.71 0.22 1.57
N HIS A 106 -9.26 -0.86 1.02
CA HIS A 106 -8.77 -2.22 1.25
C HIS A 106 -7.39 -2.44 0.62
N ALA A 107 -7.08 -1.81 -0.52
CA ALA A 107 -5.79 -1.88 -1.18
C ALA A 107 -4.70 -1.17 -0.37
N TYR A 108 -4.93 0.08 0.07
CA TYR A 108 -3.99 0.78 0.94
C TYR A 108 -3.73 0.01 2.24
N ARG A 109 -4.80 -0.54 2.83
CA ARG A 109 -4.70 -1.31 4.08
C ARG A 109 -3.91 -2.59 3.93
N LEU A 110 -4.15 -3.36 2.86
CA LEU A 110 -3.40 -4.59 2.60
C LEU A 110 -1.93 -4.30 2.34
N SER A 111 -1.64 -3.22 1.60
CA SER A 111 -0.27 -2.76 1.32
C SER A 111 0.49 -2.43 2.60
N GLU A 112 -0.12 -1.63 3.48
CA GLU A 112 0.45 -1.26 4.77
C GLU A 112 0.76 -2.51 5.61
N VAL A 113 -0.20 -3.44 5.70
CA VAL A 113 -0.04 -4.67 6.46
C VAL A 113 1.12 -5.52 5.92
N LEU A 114 1.16 -5.76 4.60
CA LEU A 114 2.21 -6.57 3.99
C LEU A 114 3.59 -5.94 4.17
N ALA A 115 3.73 -4.64 3.88
CA ALA A 115 5.00 -3.93 4.05
C ALA A 115 5.45 -3.95 5.51
N THR A 116 4.55 -3.65 6.46
CA THR A 116 4.84 -3.67 7.90
C THR A 116 5.26 -5.05 8.38
N THR A 117 4.51 -6.09 8.01
CA THR A 117 4.79 -7.47 8.41
C THR A 117 6.14 -7.94 7.85
N LEU A 118 6.39 -7.75 6.56
CA LEU A 118 7.65 -8.17 5.94
C LEU A 118 8.85 -7.40 6.49
N LEU A 119 8.71 -6.09 6.70
CA LEU A 119 9.76 -5.27 7.28
C LEU A 119 10.10 -5.67 8.71
N ASN A 120 9.09 -5.98 9.54
CA ASN A 120 9.30 -6.35 10.94
C ASN A 120 9.81 -7.78 11.12
N ASP A 121 9.24 -8.74 10.39
CA ASP A 121 9.54 -10.15 10.57
C ASP A 121 10.82 -10.56 9.81
N HIS A 122 11.11 -9.88 8.69
CA HIS A 122 12.20 -10.23 7.77
C HIS A 122 12.95 -8.98 7.25
N PRO A 123 13.52 -8.13 8.13
CA PRO A 123 14.07 -6.83 7.73
C PRO A 123 15.21 -6.90 6.70
N ARG A 124 16.04 -7.96 6.72
CA ARG A 124 17.17 -8.11 5.78
C ARG A 124 16.68 -8.50 4.40
N GLU A 125 15.77 -9.46 4.36
CA GLU A 125 15.11 -9.95 3.16
C GLU A 125 14.24 -8.84 2.57
N PHE A 126 13.46 -8.12 3.38
CA PHE A 126 12.68 -6.98 2.93
C PHE A 126 13.54 -5.92 2.24
N LYS A 127 14.71 -5.59 2.80
CA LYS A 127 15.63 -4.65 2.15
C LYS A 127 16.10 -5.13 0.78
N ARG A 128 16.38 -6.43 0.64
CA ARG A 128 16.76 -7.03 -0.66
C ARG A 128 15.59 -7.02 -1.62
N PHE A 129 14.42 -7.48 -1.18
CA PHE A 129 13.18 -7.49 -1.95
C PHE A 129 12.83 -6.10 -2.48
N PHE A 130 12.83 -5.10 -1.60
CA PHE A 130 12.58 -3.70 -1.96
C PHE A 130 13.55 -3.16 -3.02
N ALA A 131 14.81 -3.58 -2.98
CA ALA A 131 15.82 -3.14 -3.95
C ALA A 131 15.71 -3.82 -5.32
N THR A 132 14.99 -4.95 -5.42
CA THR A 132 14.90 -5.76 -6.64
C THR A 132 13.50 -5.90 -7.20
N ALA A 133 12.46 -5.52 -6.45
CA ALA A 133 11.07 -5.56 -6.91
C ALA A 133 10.88 -4.60 -8.09
N SER A 134 10.08 -5.04 -9.07
CA SER A 134 9.81 -4.29 -10.31
C SER A 134 8.31 -4.25 -10.57
N TYR A 135 7.80 -3.12 -11.05
CA TYR A 135 6.42 -3.02 -11.53
C TYR A 135 6.13 -3.96 -12.72
N GLU A 136 7.15 -4.40 -13.46
CA GLU A 136 6.99 -5.25 -14.65
C GLU A 136 6.32 -6.61 -14.35
N ASP A 137 6.56 -7.17 -13.16
CA ASP A 137 5.97 -8.42 -12.69
C ASP A 137 5.29 -8.29 -11.32
N HIS A 138 4.99 -7.04 -10.93
CA HIS A 138 4.42 -6.66 -9.64
C HIS A 138 5.26 -7.07 -8.41
N GLY A 139 6.53 -7.46 -8.62
CA GLY A 139 7.44 -7.94 -7.59
C GLY A 139 7.44 -9.47 -7.40
N GLU A 140 6.79 -10.23 -8.27
CA GLU A 140 6.68 -11.69 -8.14
C GLU A 140 8.04 -12.39 -8.15
N SER A 141 8.92 -12.08 -9.10
CA SER A 141 10.25 -12.69 -9.17
C SER A 141 11.09 -12.33 -7.95
N ALA A 142 11.06 -11.06 -7.54
CA ALA A 142 11.79 -10.59 -6.37
C ALA A 142 11.32 -11.29 -5.08
N ALA A 143 10.00 -11.53 -4.94
CA ALA A 143 9.43 -12.25 -3.82
C ALA A 143 9.89 -13.71 -3.81
N ALA A 144 9.85 -14.38 -4.96
CA ALA A 144 10.29 -15.76 -5.10
C ALA A 144 11.78 -15.92 -4.77
N GLU A 145 12.64 -15.03 -5.26
CA GLU A 145 14.09 -15.10 -5.02
C GLU A 145 14.49 -14.77 -3.58
N THR A 146 13.74 -13.88 -2.92
CA THR A 146 14.13 -13.34 -1.61
C THR A 146 13.47 -14.08 -0.46
N PHE A 147 12.19 -14.43 -0.60
CA PHE A 147 11.41 -15.10 0.45
C PHE A 147 11.12 -16.56 0.13
N GLY A 148 11.42 -17.05 -1.08
CA GLY A 148 11.04 -18.40 -1.52
C GLY A 148 9.53 -18.57 -1.67
N LYS A 149 8.78 -17.48 -1.88
CA LYS A 149 7.32 -17.44 -1.91
C LYS A 149 6.81 -16.56 -3.05
N SER A 150 5.68 -16.93 -3.65
CA SER A 150 4.93 -16.04 -4.55
C SER A 150 4.24 -14.91 -3.79
N LEU A 151 3.84 -13.85 -4.48
CA LEU A 151 3.06 -12.76 -3.88
C LEU A 151 1.75 -13.28 -3.27
N ASN A 152 1.09 -14.22 -3.96
CA ASN A 152 -0.12 -14.85 -3.44
C ASN A 152 0.13 -15.62 -2.14
N GLN A 153 1.27 -16.29 -2.00
CA GLN A 153 1.65 -16.96 -0.75
C GLN A 153 1.98 -15.97 0.38
N LEU A 154 2.57 -14.82 0.05
CA LEU A 154 2.79 -13.74 1.03
C LEU A 154 1.45 -13.15 1.49
N ALA A 155 0.54 -12.84 0.57
CA ALA A 155 -0.79 -12.34 0.90
C ALA A 155 -1.63 -13.34 1.71
N ALA A 156 -1.50 -14.64 1.44
CA ALA A 156 -2.19 -15.68 2.20
C ALA A 156 -1.84 -15.66 3.70
N MET A 157 -0.67 -15.14 4.10
CA MET A 157 -0.30 -14.95 5.50
C MET A 157 -1.27 -14.01 6.24
N PHE A 158 -1.89 -13.07 5.52
CA PHE A 158 -2.89 -12.15 6.07
C PHE A 158 -4.32 -12.57 5.70
N VAL A 159 -4.59 -12.80 4.41
CA VAL A 159 -5.93 -13.08 3.89
C VAL A 159 -6.47 -14.44 4.40
N GLY A 160 -5.57 -15.41 4.58
CA GLY A 160 -5.89 -16.82 4.81
C GLY A 160 -6.28 -17.54 3.51
N ASP A 161 -6.85 -18.73 3.65
CA ASP A 161 -7.30 -19.52 2.49
C ASP A 161 -8.36 -18.76 1.69
N ARG A 162 -8.11 -18.63 0.38
CA ARG A 162 -9.05 -17.98 -0.54
C ARG A 162 -10.23 -18.92 -0.82
N LYS A 163 -11.42 -18.35 -0.95
CA LYS A 163 -12.59 -19.10 -1.40
C LYS A 163 -12.39 -19.45 -2.88
N PRO A 164 -12.63 -20.70 -3.33
CA PRO A 164 -12.58 -21.01 -4.75
C PRO A 164 -13.60 -20.14 -5.49
N MET A 165 -13.16 -19.48 -6.56
CA MET A 165 -14.05 -18.73 -7.45
C MET A 165 -15.01 -19.73 -8.10
N SER A 166 -16.31 -19.54 -7.90
CA SER A 166 -17.38 -20.34 -8.50
C SER A 166 -17.63 -19.98 -9.96
#